data_AF-A0A7X9RIH8-F1
#
_entry.id   AF-A0A7X9RIH8-F1
#
_cell.length_a   1.000
_cell.length_b   1.000
_cell.length_c   1.000
_cell.angle_alpha   90.00
_cell.angle_beta   90.00
_cell.angle_gamma   90.00
#
_symmetry.space_group_name_H-M   'P 1'
#
loop_
_entity.id
_entity.type
_entity.pdbx_description
1 polymer ?
#
loop_
_entity_poly.entity_id
_entity_poly.type
_entity_poly.pdbx_seq_one_letter_code
_entity_poly.pdbx_strand_id
1 'polypeptide(L)'
;MKRVSKRKVYWGRLLVLILPVFLVLGFIGFGVYKLLSYPTEEILQVKKPEHITQETFDQLKEKTLENHEYKPIFLHLDQYSQNILEFLLKDEDRLSFVEAYPQKENYTNGPGTLSESLDTIPKLLQWDLRWGYIPYGENDIYLTGCAPTCLSMVFSYLLQDASLTPDVLASYSSQQGFYVNGAGTDWQFLTDAAQHYGVQVERAQVSLQDMKARLENHQILVCSMLPGDFTQVGHFILVTGMEDGEFTVIDPNSIKHTNQTWDADTLLSQMQAVWSYSV
;
A
#
# COMPACT_ATOMS: atom_id res chain seq x y z
N MET A 1 -82.79 11.70 -19.72
CA MET A 1 -81.82 12.55 -18.98
C MET A 1 -81.45 11.88 -17.66
N LYS A 2 -80.22 11.36 -17.51
CA LYS A 2 -79.54 11.19 -16.21
C LYS A 2 -78.02 11.22 -16.47
N ARG A 3 -77.36 12.28 -15.97
CA ARG A 3 -75.91 12.55 -16.08
C ARG A 3 -75.12 11.54 -15.24
N VAL A 4 -74.14 10.87 -15.84
CA VAL A 4 -73.14 10.09 -15.11
C VAL A 4 -71.99 11.03 -14.71
N SER A 5 -71.73 11.07 -13.40
CA SER A 5 -70.73 11.91 -12.73
C SER A 5 -69.30 11.48 -13.05
N LYS A 6 -68.52 12.36 -13.70
CA LYS A 6 -67.05 12.25 -13.83
C LYS A 6 -66.37 12.79 -12.57
N ARG A 7 -66.27 12.00 -11.51
CA ARG A 7 -65.40 12.30 -10.34
C ARG A 7 -64.77 11.03 -9.78
N LYS A 8 -63.87 10.39 -10.54
CA LYS A 8 -63.04 9.26 -10.07
C LYS A 8 -61.70 9.16 -10.81
N VAL A 9 -60.88 10.22 -10.85
CA VAL A 9 -59.49 10.08 -11.38
C VAL A 9 -58.43 10.95 -10.67
N TYR A 10 -58.79 11.84 -9.74
CA TYR A 10 -57.79 12.79 -9.21
C TYR A 10 -56.96 12.31 -8.01
N TRP A 11 -57.37 11.29 -7.27
CA TRP A 11 -56.66 10.83 -6.08
C TRP A 11 -55.49 9.87 -6.37
N GLY A 12 -55.61 9.02 -7.40
CA GLY A 12 -54.55 8.07 -7.75
C GLY A 12 -53.31 8.73 -8.36
N ARG A 13 -53.47 9.84 -9.11
CA ARG A 13 -52.34 10.57 -9.72
C ARG A 13 -51.57 11.45 -8.74
N LEU A 14 -52.23 11.93 -7.68
CA LEU A 14 -51.59 12.73 -6.64
C LEU A 14 -50.68 11.86 -5.74
N LEU A 15 -51.12 10.64 -5.40
CA LEU A 15 -50.34 9.67 -4.62
C LEU A 15 -49.07 9.18 -5.35
N VAL A 16 -49.15 8.99 -6.67
CA VAL A 16 -48.01 8.53 -7.50
C VAL A 16 -46.90 9.59 -7.63
N LEU A 17 -47.22 10.88 -7.49
CA LEU A 17 -46.24 11.97 -7.52
C LEU A 17 -45.65 12.30 -6.14
N ILE A 18 -46.37 12.00 -5.06
CA ILE A 18 -45.96 12.31 -3.69
C ILE A 18 -45.04 11.22 -3.11
N LEU A 19 -45.28 9.94 -3.44
CA LEU A 19 -44.49 8.82 -2.92
C LEU A 19 -42.98 8.89 -3.26
N PRO A 20 -42.56 9.25 -4.48
CA PRO A 20 -41.14 9.40 -4.83
C PRO A 20 -40.48 10.56 -4.06
N VAL A 21 -41.21 11.65 -3.81
CA VAL A 21 -40.70 12.81 -3.07
C VAL A 21 -40.48 12.46 -1.60
N PHE A 22 -41.38 11.71 -0.97
CA PHE A 22 -41.17 11.22 0.40
C PHE A 22 -40.09 10.15 0.50
N LEU A 23 -39.90 9.32 -0.53
CA LEU A 23 -38.77 8.39 -0.58
C LEU A 23 -37.44 9.15 -0.71
N VAL A 24 -37.35 10.14 -1.60
CA VAL A 24 -36.13 10.97 -1.75
C VAL A 24 -35.86 11.79 -0.49
N LEU A 25 -36.87 12.45 0.09
CA LEU A 25 -36.74 13.15 1.37
C LEU A 25 -36.45 12.20 2.54
N GLY A 26 -36.94 10.96 2.48
CA GLY A 26 -36.63 9.91 3.44
C GLY A 26 -35.20 9.41 3.32
N PHE A 27 -34.66 9.27 2.11
CA PHE A 27 -33.25 8.92 1.88
C PHE A 27 -32.31 10.07 2.25
N ILE A 28 -32.66 11.32 1.92
CA ILE A 28 -31.93 12.51 2.36
C ILE A 28 -32.01 12.63 3.89
N GLY A 29 -33.20 12.48 4.46
CA GLY A 29 -33.43 12.52 5.90
C GLY A 29 -32.73 11.38 6.65
N PHE A 30 -32.65 10.18 6.07
CA PHE A 30 -31.91 9.04 6.63
C PHE A 30 -30.41 9.20 6.46
N GLY A 31 -29.93 9.72 5.33
CA GLY A 31 -28.51 10.04 5.12
C GLY A 31 -28.04 11.14 6.07
N VAL A 32 -28.81 12.22 6.20
CA VAL A 32 -28.57 13.31 7.16
C VAL A 32 -28.74 12.82 8.59
N TYR A 33 -29.73 11.98 8.90
CA TYR A 33 -29.88 11.36 10.21
C TYR A 33 -28.69 10.46 10.53
N LYS A 34 -28.21 9.61 9.61
CA LYS A 34 -27.03 8.77 9.83
C LYS A 34 -25.76 9.60 10.02
N LEU A 35 -25.68 10.77 9.38
CA LEU A 35 -24.62 11.77 9.57
C LEU A 35 -24.74 12.49 10.93
N LEU A 36 -25.95 12.79 11.39
CA LEU A 36 -26.24 13.54 12.64
C LEU A 36 -26.42 12.67 13.89
N SER A 37 -26.75 11.38 13.73
CA SER A 37 -26.86 10.37 14.79
C SER A 37 -25.60 9.51 14.90
N TYR A 38 -24.56 9.88 14.15
CA TYR A 38 -23.24 9.31 14.30
C TYR A 38 -22.65 9.75 15.64
N PRO A 39 -21.95 8.88 16.39
CA PRO A 39 -21.38 9.22 17.71
C PRO A 39 -20.12 10.09 17.57
N THR A 40 -20.23 11.23 16.89
CA THR A 40 -19.20 12.27 16.77
C THR A 40 -18.75 12.75 18.15
N GLU A 41 -19.65 12.74 19.14
CA GLU A 41 -19.32 13.06 20.54
C GLU A 41 -18.21 12.18 21.10
N GLU A 42 -18.16 10.89 20.74
CA GLU A 42 -17.12 9.97 21.23
C GLU A 42 -15.75 10.37 20.72
N ILE A 43 -15.64 10.66 19.42
CA ILE A 43 -14.41 11.15 18.75
C ILE A 43 -13.96 12.49 19.35
N LEU A 44 -14.91 13.40 19.63
CA LEU A 44 -14.60 14.71 20.19
C LEU A 44 -14.11 14.65 21.65
N GLN A 45 -14.41 13.57 22.38
CA GLN A 45 -14.01 13.37 23.77
C GLN A 45 -12.67 12.64 23.94
N VAL A 46 -12.15 12.02 22.87
CA VAL A 46 -10.84 11.36 22.90
C VAL A 46 -9.76 12.37 23.29
N LYS A 47 -8.96 12.03 24.29
CA LYS A 47 -7.79 12.80 24.70
C LYS A 47 -6.57 12.28 23.98
N LYS A 48 -5.75 13.20 23.48
CA LYS A 48 -4.46 12.87 22.86
C LYS A 48 -3.53 12.17 23.87
N PRO A 49 -3.00 10.98 23.57
CA PRO A 49 -1.95 10.36 24.39
C PRO A 49 -0.67 11.22 24.42
N GLU A 50 0.17 11.03 25.44
CA GLU A 50 1.40 11.82 25.63
C GLU A 50 2.43 11.54 24.53
N HIS A 51 2.59 10.28 24.14
CA HIS A 51 3.56 9.82 23.14
C HIS A 51 3.16 10.12 21.68
N ILE A 52 1.94 10.63 21.45
CA ILE A 52 1.45 11.00 20.12
C ILE A 52 1.57 12.51 19.93
N THR A 53 2.08 12.94 18.78
CA THR A 53 2.22 14.37 18.48
C THR A 53 0.85 15.04 18.26
N GLN A 54 0.78 16.35 18.48
CA GLN A 54 -0.46 17.10 18.24
C GLN A 54 -0.88 17.03 16.76
N GLU A 55 0.10 17.13 15.86
CA GLU A 55 -0.13 17.05 14.42
C GLU A 55 -0.75 15.71 14.00
N THR A 56 -0.18 14.58 14.41
CA THR A 56 -0.73 13.24 14.10
C THR A 56 -2.12 13.05 14.68
N PHE A 57 -2.36 13.54 15.90
CA PHE A 57 -3.67 13.48 16.52
C PHE A 57 -4.73 14.26 15.73
N ASP A 58 -4.42 15.50 15.33
CA ASP A 58 -5.36 16.36 14.60
C ASP A 58 -5.65 15.81 13.20
N GLN A 59 -4.63 15.34 12.47
CA GLN A 59 -4.82 14.70 11.17
C GLN A 59 -5.66 13.42 11.24
N LEU A 60 -5.40 12.55 12.23
CA LEU A 60 -6.21 11.34 12.40
C LEU A 60 -7.64 11.68 12.84
N LYS A 61 -7.82 12.72 13.66
CA LYS A 61 -9.15 13.17 14.06
C LYS A 61 -9.94 13.64 12.85
N GLU A 62 -9.36 14.47 11.99
CA GLU A 62 -9.95 14.91 10.73
C GLU A 62 -10.32 13.72 9.86
N LYS A 63 -9.37 12.82 9.59
CA LYS A 63 -9.62 11.59 8.83
C LYS A 63 -10.71 10.72 9.44
N THR A 64 -10.82 10.62 10.77
CA THR A 64 -11.86 9.82 11.44
C THR A 64 -13.26 10.45 11.33
N LEU A 65 -13.31 11.78 11.29
CA LEU A 65 -14.56 12.52 11.05
C LEU A 65 -15.03 12.39 9.60
N GLU A 66 -14.11 12.27 8.64
CA GLU A 66 -14.39 12.08 7.22
C GLU A 66 -14.65 10.62 6.85
N ASN A 67 -13.83 9.70 7.36
CA ASN A 67 -13.89 8.26 7.15
C ASN A 67 -13.88 7.51 8.48
N HIS A 68 -15.01 6.88 8.78
CA HIS A 68 -15.25 6.15 10.02
C HIS A 68 -14.47 4.84 10.17
N GLU A 69 -13.84 4.34 9.11
CA GLU A 69 -12.97 3.16 9.19
C GLU A 69 -11.73 3.42 10.07
N TYR A 70 -11.36 4.69 10.30
CA TYR A 70 -10.29 5.07 11.23
C TYR A 70 -10.72 5.03 12.70
N LYS A 71 -12.02 4.88 13.00
CA LYS A 71 -12.56 4.93 14.36
C LYS A 71 -11.93 3.90 15.31
N PRO A 72 -11.75 2.61 14.95
CA PRO A 72 -11.13 1.62 15.83
C PRO A 72 -9.73 2.04 16.30
N ILE A 73 -8.95 2.67 15.41
CA ILE A 73 -7.61 3.20 15.71
C ILE A 73 -7.71 4.45 16.59
N PHE A 74 -8.53 5.43 16.18
CA PHE A 74 -8.60 6.73 16.87
C PHE A 74 -9.14 6.63 18.30
N LEU A 75 -10.01 5.67 18.59
CA LEU A 75 -10.51 5.44 19.96
C LEU A 75 -9.50 4.78 20.89
N HIS A 76 -8.46 4.14 20.34
CA HIS A 76 -7.47 3.36 21.09
C HIS A 76 -6.03 3.80 20.79
N LEU A 77 -5.81 5.10 20.54
CA LEU A 77 -4.50 5.67 20.19
C LEU A 77 -3.38 5.33 21.18
N ASP A 78 -3.72 4.98 22.42
CA ASP A 78 -2.77 4.52 23.44
C ASP A 78 -2.09 3.19 23.09
N GLN A 79 -2.69 2.38 22.22
CA GLN A 79 -2.17 1.09 21.77
C GLN A 79 -1.24 1.20 20.55
N TYR A 80 -1.13 2.39 19.96
CA TYR A 80 -0.35 2.63 18.74
C TYR A 80 0.87 3.49 19.04
N SER A 81 1.96 3.24 18.33
CA SER A 81 3.14 4.11 18.36
C SER A 81 2.97 5.31 17.43
N GLN A 82 3.75 6.37 17.65
CA GLN A 82 3.80 7.52 16.73
C GLN A 82 4.10 7.06 15.28
N ASN A 83 5.11 6.21 15.11
CA ASN A 83 5.59 5.80 13.79
C ASN A 83 4.55 5.03 12.97
N ILE A 84 3.77 4.13 13.59
CA ILE A 84 2.74 3.36 12.84
C ILE A 84 1.56 4.26 12.43
N LEU A 85 1.25 5.28 13.21
CA LEU A 85 0.22 6.26 12.88
C LEU A 85 0.66 7.22 11.77
N GLU A 86 1.90 7.70 11.81
CA GLU A 86 2.48 8.47 10.70
C GLU A 86 2.57 7.63 9.42
N PHE A 87 2.83 6.33 9.54
CA PHE A 87 2.83 5.40 8.43
C PHE A 87 1.44 5.30 7.78
N LEU A 88 0.37 5.22 8.59
CA LEU A 88 -1.02 5.26 8.12
C LEU A 88 -1.36 6.58 7.42
N LEU A 89 -0.97 7.72 8.01
CA LEU A 89 -1.35 9.04 7.50
C LEU A 89 -0.79 9.33 6.09
N LYS A 90 0.28 8.64 5.70
CA LYS A 90 0.90 8.76 4.37
C LYS A 90 0.12 8.04 3.28
N ASP A 91 -0.66 7.01 3.59
CA ASP A 91 -1.40 6.22 2.61
C ASP A 91 -2.56 5.47 3.28
N GLU A 92 -3.79 5.74 2.81
CA GLU A 92 -5.01 5.17 3.38
C GLU A 92 -5.15 3.66 3.13
N ASP A 93 -4.47 3.12 2.11
CA ASP A 93 -4.47 1.68 1.81
C ASP A 93 -3.85 0.85 2.95
N ARG A 94 -3.13 1.50 3.88
CA ARG A 94 -2.48 0.87 5.04
C ARG A 94 -3.42 0.65 6.22
N LEU A 95 -4.67 1.10 6.13
CA LEU A 95 -5.60 1.12 7.26
C LEU A 95 -5.76 -0.25 7.92
N SER A 96 -6.06 -1.30 7.16
CA SER A 96 -6.24 -2.65 7.71
C SER A 96 -4.96 -3.24 8.28
N PHE A 97 -3.80 -2.90 7.70
CA PHE A 97 -2.51 -3.29 8.29
C PHE A 97 -2.34 -2.62 9.65
N VAL A 98 -2.47 -1.29 9.71
CA VAL A 98 -2.27 -0.54 10.94
C VAL A 98 -3.29 -0.90 12.00
N GLU A 99 -4.55 -1.13 11.66
CA GLU A 99 -5.59 -1.57 12.60
C GLU A 99 -5.15 -2.82 13.41
N ALA A 100 -4.42 -3.75 12.78
CA ALA A 100 -3.92 -4.97 13.40
C ALA A 100 -2.70 -4.76 14.33
N TYR A 101 -2.12 -3.56 14.39
CA TYR A 101 -0.91 -3.26 15.15
C TYR A 101 -0.95 -3.67 16.64
N PRO A 102 -2.05 -3.49 17.39
CA PRO A 102 -2.12 -3.94 18.79
C PRO A 102 -1.97 -5.47 18.94
N GLN A 103 -2.14 -6.21 17.85
CA GLN A 103 -2.06 -7.67 17.76
C GLN A 103 -0.85 -8.13 16.95
N LYS A 104 0.13 -7.25 16.67
CA LYS A 104 1.29 -7.53 15.80
C LYS A 104 2.06 -8.79 16.16
N GLU A 105 2.09 -9.18 17.44
CA GLU A 105 2.74 -10.41 17.92
C GLU A 105 2.13 -11.70 17.33
N ASN A 106 0.90 -11.64 16.81
CA ASN A 106 0.26 -12.76 16.11
C ASN A 106 0.76 -12.94 14.66
N TYR A 107 1.52 -11.96 14.14
CA TYR A 107 1.93 -11.85 12.74
C TYR A 107 3.46 -11.97 12.56
N THR A 108 4.13 -12.61 13.52
CA THR A 108 5.60 -12.76 13.51
C THR A 108 6.08 -14.03 12.82
N ASN A 109 5.15 -14.85 12.30
CA ASN A 109 5.46 -16.07 11.57
C ASN A 109 5.15 -15.86 10.09
N GLY A 110 6.17 -15.98 9.25
CA GLY A 110 6.01 -15.90 7.80
C GLY A 110 5.08 -16.98 7.25
N PRO A 111 4.53 -16.80 6.04
CA PRO A 111 3.53 -17.71 5.48
C PRO A 111 4.13 -19.04 4.99
N GLY A 112 5.46 -19.15 4.95
CA GLY A 112 6.20 -20.29 4.38
C GLY A 112 6.22 -20.31 2.86
N THR A 113 5.08 -20.01 2.22
CA THR A 113 4.98 -19.84 0.77
C THR A 113 4.04 -18.69 0.40
N LEU A 114 4.31 -18.03 -0.72
CA LEU A 114 3.40 -17.11 -1.38
C LEU A 114 2.13 -17.84 -1.85
N SER A 115 1.01 -17.12 -1.81
CA SER A 115 -0.30 -17.60 -2.29
C SER A 115 -0.60 -17.16 -3.72
N GLU A 116 0.14 -16.16 -4.20
CA GLU A 116 0.06 -15.56 -5.51
C GLU A 116 0.53 -16.55 -6.60
N SER A 117 -0.08 -16.50 -7.79
CA SER A 117 0.48 -17.20 -8.94
C SER A 117 1.82 -16.56 -9.33
N LEU A 118 2.76 -17.40 -9.77
CA LEU A 118 4.07 -16.99 -10.29
C LEU A 118 4.11 -16.96 -11.81
N ASP A 119 2.96 -17.09 -12.49
CA ASP A 119 2.84 -16.90 -13.95
C ASP A 119 3.21 -15.47 -14.36
N THR A 120 3.06 -14.52 -13.43
CA THR A 120 3.51 -13.13 -13.54
C THR A 120 4.25 -12.74 -12.26
N ILE A 121 4.97 -11.60 -12.30
CA ILE A 121 5.66 -11.09 -11.12
C ILE A 121 4.61 -10.77 -10.04
N PRO A 122 4.67 -11.40 -8.85
CA PRO A 122 3.69 -11.15 -7.80
C PRO A 122 3.85 -9.71 -7.30
N LYS A 123 2.74 -9.00 -7.10
CA LYS A 123 2.73 -7.61 -6.62
C LYS A 123 2.68 -7.57 -5.09
N LEU A 124 3.83 -7.86 -4.46
CA LEU A 124 3.92 -7.97 -3.01
C LEU A 124 4.13 -6.61 -2.33
N LEU A 125 3.47 -6.39 -1.21
CA LEU A 125 3.64 -5.21 -0.37
C LEU A 125 4.53 -5.54 0.83
N GLN A 126 5.50 -4.67 1.16
CA GLN A 126 6.35 -4.85 2.33
C GLN A 126 5.56 -4.78 3.64
N TRP A 127 4.41 -4.10 3.62
CA TRP A 127 3.47 -3.95 4.74
C TRP A 127 2.30 -4.94 4.69
N ASP A 128 2.46 -6.12 4.10
CA ASP A 128 1.46 -7.20 4.20
C ASP A 128 1.46 -7.84 5.60
N LEU A 129 0.30 -8.17 6.16
CA LEU A 129 0.20 -8.80 7.50
C LEU A 129 0.95 -10.14 7.62
N ARG A 130 1.23 -10.83 6.51
CA ARG A 130 1.99 -12.09 6.49
C ARG A 130 3.44 -11.94 6.94
N TRP A 131 4.02 -10.74 6.84
CA TRP A 131 5.44 -10.51 7.16
C TRP A 131 5.78 -9.10 7.65
N GLY A 132 4.91 -8.11 7.47
CA GLY A 132 5.20 -6.70 7.72
C GLY A 132 5.63 -6.41 9.16
N TYR A 133 5.14 -7.18 10.12
CA TYR A 133 5.51 -7.10 11.54
C TYR A 133 6.67 -8.00 11.97
N ILE A 134 7.29 -8.73 11.03
CA ILE A 134 8.48 -9.52 11.32
C ILE A 134 9.68 -8.57 11.45
N PRO A 135 10.51 -8.71 12.49
CA PRO A 135 11.69 -7.87 12.68
C PRO A 135 12.67 -7.95 11.50
N TYR A 136 13.20 -6.79 11.12
CA TYR A 136 14.30 -6.63 10.17
C TYR A 136 15.23 -5.52 10.65
N GLY A 137 16.32 -5.93 11.30
CA GLY A 137 17.24 -5.02 12.00
C GLY A 137 16.60 -4.38 13.23
N GLU A 138 16.65 -3.05 13.35
CA GLU A 138 16.04 -2.30 14.47
C GLU A 138 14.57 -1.91 14.21
N ASN A 139 14.02 -2.31 13.06
CA ASN A 139 12.63 -2.06 12.68
C ASN A 139 11.98 -3.37 12.22
N ASP A 140 10.80 -3.26 11.61
CA ASP A 140 10.10 -4.38 10.98
C ASP A 140 10.16 -4.25 9.45
N ILE A 141 9.79 -5.33 8.74
CA ILE A 141 9.78 -5.37 7.27
C ILE A 141 8.89 -4.26 6.67
N TYR A 142 7.77 -3.91 7.31
CA TYR A 142 6.87 -2.87 6.79
C TYR A 142 7.57 -1.52 6.59
N LEU A 143 8.62 -1.22 7.35
CA LEU A 143 9.32 0.06 7.29
C LEU A 143 10.63 -0.01 6.50
N THR A 144 11.38 -1.11 6.62
CA THR A 144 12.75 -1.20 6.08
C THR A 144 12.96 -2.34 5.07
N GLY A 145 11.89 -3.07 4.73
CA GLY A 145 11.92 -4.28 3.92
C GLY A 145 11.80 -4.10 2.41
N CYS A 146 11.91 -2.88 1.87
CA CYS A 146 11.72 -2.63 0.44
C CYS A 146 12.64 -3.49 -0.46
N ALA A 147 13.93 -3.62 -0.15
CA ALA A 147 14.85 -4.47 -0.92
C ALA A 147 14.51 -5.97 -0.80
N PRO A 148 14.34 -6.55 0.41
CA PRO A 148 13.86 -7.94 0.54
C PRO A 148 12.57 -8.23 -0.21
N THR A 149 11.58 -7.32 -0.17
CA THR A 149 10.32 -7.49 -0.89
C THR A 149 10.53 -7.42 -2.41
N CYS A 150 11.33 -6.48 -2.91
CA CYS A 150 11.70 -6.44 -4.33
C CYS A 150 12.38 -7.72 -4.81
N LEU A 151 13.38 -8.22 -4.07
CA LEU A 151 14.06 -9.47 -4.44
C LEU A 151 13.17 -10.69 -4.31
N SER A 152 12.27 -10.74 -3.31
CA SER A 152 11.26 -11.79 -3.20
C SER A 152 10.41 -11.86 -4.47
N MET A 153 9.87 -10.73 -4.94
CA MET A 153 9.09 -10.66 -6.19
C MET A 153 9.88 -11.14 -7.41
N VAL A 154 11.14 -10.68 -7.55
CA VAL A 154 12.01 -11.04 -8.69
C VAL A 154 12.37 -12.53 -8.64
N PHE A 155 12.86 -13.02 -7.50
CA PHE A 155 13.38 -14.37 -7.39
C PHE A 155 12.28 -15.42 -7.39
N SER A 156 11.16 -15.19 -6.70
CA SER A 156 10.04 -16.12 -6.73
C SER A 156 9.52 -16.30 -8.16
N TYR A 157 9.40 -15.22 -8.92
CA TYR A 157 8.98 -15.26 -10.32
C TYR A 157 10.03 -15.95 -11.22
N LEU A 158 11.29 -15.53 -11.17
CA LEU A 158 12.32 -16.07 -12.07
C LEU A 158 12.61 -17.55 -11.80
N LEU A 159 12.58 -17.97 -10.54
CA LEU A 159 12.90 -19.34 -10.13
C LEU A 159 11.65 -20.23 -10.01
N GLN A 160 10.45 -19.65 -10.16
CA GLN A 160 9.17 -20.34 -9.95
C GLN A 160 9.08 -20.99 -8.56
N ASP A 161 9.59 -20.29 -7.55
CA ASP A 161 9.68 -20.76 -6.16
C ASP A 161 8.91 -19.85 -5.21
N ALA A 162 7.72 -20.30 -4.80
CA ALA A 162 6.85 -19.55 -3.89
C ALA A 162 7.40 -19.49 -2.45
N SER A 163 8.43 -20.27 -2.09
CA SER A 163 9.02 -20.21 -0.75
C SER A 163 9.92 -18.99 -0.53
N LEU A 164 10.27 -18.26 -1.59
CA LEU A 164 11.09 -17.05 -1.54
C LEU A 164 10.25 -15.83 -1.14
N THR A 165 9.68 -15.88 0.06
CA THR A 165 8.84 -14.83 0.64
C THR A 165 9.67 -13.65 1.18
N PRO A 166 9.10 -12.44 1.35
CA PRO A 166 9.85 -11.29 1.85
C PRO A 166 10.56 -11.51 3.19
N ASP A 167 9.97 -12.28 4.10
CA ASP A 167 10.58 -12.64 5.39
C ASP A 167 11.78 -13.57 5.24
N VAL A 168 11.77 -14.49 4.27
CA VAL A 168 12.93 -15.34 3.95
C VAL A 168 14.09 -14.50 3.45
N LEU A 169 13.83 -13.56 2.54
CA LEU A 169 14.87 -12.67 2.00
C LEU A 169 15.37 -11.66 3.05
N ALA A 170 14.50 -11.16 3.92
CA ALA A 170 14.88 -10.29 5.03
C ALA A 170 15.74 -11.03 6.07
N SER A 171 15.40 -12.29 6.35
CA SER A 171 16.19 -13.17 7.23
C SER A 171 17.57 -13.46 6.64
N TYR A 172 17.64 -13.82 5.35
CA TYR A 172 18.92 -14.01 4.66
C TYR A 172 19.77 -12.72 4.71
N SER A 173 19.17 -11.56 4.38
CA SER A 173 19.84 -10.26 4.44
C SER A 173 20.45 -9.98 5.82
N SER A 174 19.67 -10.22 6.87
CA SER A 174 20.11 -10.03 8.26
C SER A 174 21.27 -10.97 8.64
N GLN A 175 21.18 -12.24 8.25
CA GLN A 175 22.20 -13.25 8.54
C GLN A 175 23.54 -12.96 7.84
N GLN A 176 23.49 -12.38 6.65
CA GLN A 176 24.70 -11.98 5.89
C GLN A 176 25.20 -10.57 6.27
N GLY A 177 24.49 -9.85 7.13
CA GLY A 177 24.91 -8.53 7.63
C GLY A 177 24.67 -7.39 6.64
N PHE A 178 23.70 -7.51 5.74
CA PHE A 178 23.36 -6.45 4.79
C PHE A 178 22.38 -5.40 5.34
N TYR A 179 21.86 -5.58 6.55
CA TYR A 179 21.06 -4.54 7.20
C TYR A 179 21.95 -3.37 7.64
N VAL A 180 21.54 -2.15 7.29
CA VAL A 180 22.21 -0.90 7.67
C VAL A 180 21.26 -0.06 8.50
N ASN A 181 21.63 0.20 9.76
CA ASN A 181 20.80 0.99 10.66
C ASN A 181 20.53 2.39 10.08
N GLY A 182 19.26 2.81 10.08
CA GLY A 182 18.78 4.09 9.57
C GLY A 182 18.71 4.20 8.03
N ALA A 183 19.27 3.24 7.28
CA ALA A 183 19.27 3.23 5.81
C ALA A 183 18.51 2.05 5.19
N GLY A 184 18.23 0.99 5.97
CA GLY A 184 17.54 -0.20 5.49
C GLY A 184 18.51 -1.27 5.05
N THR A 185 18.70 -1.43 3.73
CA THR A 185 19.48 -2.55 3.17
C THR A 185 20.63 -2.06 2.29
N ASP A 186 21.82 -2.64 2.49
CA ASP A 186 23.01 -2.39 1.67
C ASP A 186 22.78 -2.85 0.23
N TRP A 187 23.28 -2.08 -0.74
CA TRP A 187 23.24 -2.40 -2.16
C TRP A 187 23.94 -3.72 -2.51
N GLN A 188 24.94 -4.13 -1.73
CA GLN A 188 25.62 -5.41 -1.91
C GLN A 188 24.66 -6.60 -1.82
N PHE A 189 23.56 -6.47 -1.06
CA PHE A 189 22.52 -7.48 -0.98
C PHE A 189 21.92 -7.82 -2.35
N LEU A 190 21.72 -6.81 -3.21
CA LEU A 190 21.11 -6.97 -4.53
C LEU A 190 21.94 -7.86 -5.44
N THR A 191 23.27 -7.84 -5.30
CA THR A 191 24.16 -8.70 -6.08
C THR A 191 24.40 -10.05 -5.42
N ASP A 192 24.64 -10.06 -4.11
CA ASP A 192 25.06 -11.27 -3.39
C ASP A 192 23.92 -12.25 -3.21
N ALA A 193 22.69 -11.76 -2.97
CA ALA A 193 21.52 -12.62 -2.94
C ALA A 193 21.25 -13.25 -4.30
N ALA A 194 21.37 -12.50 -5.40
CA ALA A 194 21.19 -13.05 -6.74
C ALA A 194 22.18 -14.18 -7.02
N GLN A 195 23.46 -13.99 -6.69
CA GLN A 195 24.48 -15.04 -6.82
C GLN A 195 24.17 -16.26 -5.96
N HIS A 196 23.71 -16.06 -4.72
CA HIS A 196 23.33 -17.13 -3.81
C HIS A 196 22.19 -18.00 -4.35
N TYR A 197 21.16 -17.36 -4.91
CA TYR A 197 19.98 -18.03 -5.46
C TYR A 197 20.15 -18.46 -6.93
N GLY A 198 21.31 -18.22 -7.56
CA GLY A 198 21.58 -18.61 -8.94
C GLY A 198 20.91 -17.75 -10.01
N VAL A 199 20.55 -16.50 -9.67
CA VAL A 199 19.96 -15.50 -10.57
C VAL A 199 21.08 -14.64 -11.17
N GLN A 200 21.03 -14.38 -12.48
CA GLN A 200 21.96 -13.45 -13.12
C GLN A 200 21.61 -12.01 -12.74
N VAL A 201 22.62 -11.21 -12.42
CA VAL A 201 22.45 -9.80 -12.05
C VAL A 201 23.53 -8.93 -12.68
N GLU A 202 23.11 -7.78 -13.21
CA GLU A 202 24.00 -6.78 -13.78
C GLU A 202 23.66 -5.39 -13.31
N ARG A 203 24.66 -4.50 -13.24
CA ARG A 203 24.39 -3.07 -13.12
C ARG A 203 23.95 -2.49 -14.46
N ALA A 204 22.79 -1.84 -14.44
CA ALA A 204 22.25 -1.11 -15.58
C ALA A 204 22.58 0.38 -15.49
N GLN A 205 22.57 1.06 -16.64
CA GLN A 205 22.66 2.51 -16.71
C GLN A 205 21.29 3.14 -16.41
N VAL A 206 21.28 4.22 -15.63
CA VAL A 206 20.09 5.06 -15.44
C VAL A 206 19.85 5.86 -16.71
N SER A 207 19.23 5.24 -17.71
CA SER A 207 18.87 5.87 -18.98
C SER A 207 17.69 5.13 -19.61
N LEU A 208 16.84 5.88 -20.32
CA LEU A 208 15.71 5.31 -21.06
C LEU A 208 16.18 4.23 -22.04
N GLN A 209 17.28 4.47 -22.75
CA GLN A 209 17.78 3.55 -23.77
C GLN A 209 18.21 2.20 -23.18
N ASP A 210 19.04 2.20 -22.13
CA ASP A 210 19.53 0.94 -21.53
C ASP A 210 18.40 0.19 -20.84
N MET A 211 17.58 0.88 -20.03
CA MET A 211 16.47 0.25 -19.33
C MET A 211 15.46 -0.35 -20.29
N LYS A 212 15.09 0.37 -21.36
CA LYS A 212 14.19 -0.17 -22.39
C LYS A 212 14.78 -1.42 -23.05
N ALA A 213 16.06 -1.40 -23.42
CA ALA A 213 16.71 -2.56 -24.05
C ALA A 213 16.71 -3.79 -23.12
N ARG A 214 16.87 -3.58 -21.81
CA ARG A 214 16.81 -4.67 -20.81
C ARG A 214 15.40 -5.25 -20.66
N LEU A 215 14.39 -4.38 -20.60
CA LEU A 215 12.99 -4.78 -20.54
C LEU A 215 12.55 -5.54 -21.81
N GLU A 216 13.02 -5.12 -22.99
CA GLU A 216 12.79 -5.82 -24.27
C GLU A 216 13.42 -7.23 -24.29
N ASN A 217 14.46 -7.46 -23.47
CA ASN A 217 15.06 -8.78 -23.26
C ASN A 217 14.45 -9.54 -22.06
N HIS A 218 13.25 -9.14 -21.62
CA HIS A 218 12.52 -9.76 -20.50
C HIS A 218 13.26 -9.73 -19.16
N GLN A 219 14.22 -8.82 -18.98
CA GLN A 219 14.88 -8.62 -17.71
C GLN A 219 14.01 -7.79 -16.77
N ILE A 220 14.13 -8.02 -15.46
CA ILE A 220 13.41 -7.27 -14.42
C ILE A 220 14.39 -6.30 -13.77
N LEU A 221 13.97 -5.05 -13.57
CA LEU A 221 14.84 -4.02 -13.02
C LEU A 221 14.45 -3.73 -11.57
N VAL A 222 15.42 -3.80 -10.65
CA VAL A 222 15.30 -3.23 -9.30
C VAL A 222 15.98 -1.87 -9.30
N CYS A 223 15.26 -0.83 -8.88
CA CYS A 223 15.74 0.54 -8.90
C CYS A 223 15.84 1.10 -7.48
N SER A 224 16.99 1.68 -7.15
CA SER A 224 17.16 2.51 -5.95
C SER A 224 16.72 3.93 -6.27
N MET A 225 15.73 4.43 -5.54
CA MET A 225 15.14 5.75 -5.71
C MET A 225 15.72 6.75 -4.71
N LEU A 226 15.97 7.96 -5.18
CA LEU A 226 16.24 9.16 -4.39
C LEU A 226 14.92 9.80 -3.91
N PRO A 227 14.97 10.80 -3.00
CA PRO A 227 13.79 11.53 -2.58
C PRO A 227 13.01 12.14 -3.76
N GLY A 228 11.68 12.00 -3.71
CA GLY A 228 10.74 12.44 -4.73
C GLY A 228 9.36 11.79 -4.52
N ASP A 229 8.71 11.34 -5.59
CA ASP A 229 7.36 10.77 -5.57
C ASP A 229 7.28 9.47 -4.77
N PHE A 230 8.32 8.63 -4.84
CA PHE A 230 8.33 7.31 -4.21
C PHE A 230 8.72 7.32 -2.74
N THR A 231 9.51 8.31 -2.31
CA THR A 231 10.16 8.30 -0.99
C THR A 231 10.67 9.68 -0.59
N GLN A 232 10.90 9.90 0.70
CA GLN A 232 11.55 11.10 1.21
C GLN A 232 13.03 10.88 1.57
N VAL A 233 13.51 9.63 1.56
CA VAL A 233 14.88 9.27 1.97
C VAL A 233 15.56 8.43 0.91
N GLY A 234 15.02 7.26 0.65
CA GLY A 234 15.49 6.25 -0.29
C GLY A 234 14.48 5.12 -0.33
N HIS A 235 14.41 4.38 -1.44
CA HIS A 235 13.45 3.29 -1.60
C HIS A 235 13.86 2.36 -2.74
N PHE A 236 13.40 1.11 -2.69
CA PHE A 236 13.56 0.17 -3.79
C PHE A 236 12.20 -0.15 -4.41
N ILE A 237 12.16 -0.09 -5.75
CA ILE A 237 10.99 -0.43 -6.56
C ILE A 237 11.41 -1.36 -7.70
N LEU A 238 10.44 -2.01 -8.34
CA LEU A 238 10.66 -2.71 -9.60
C LEU A 238 10.19 -1.87 -10.78
N VAL A 239 10.92 -1.94 -11.89
CA VAL A 239 10.43 -1.58 -13.22
C VAL A 239 10.29 -2.87 -14.02
N THR A 240 9.09 -3.14 -14.52
CA THR A 240 8.72 -4.43 -15.11
C THR A 240 8.43 -4.38 -16.61
N GLY A 241 8.31 -3.19 -17.18
CA GLY A 241 8.01 -3.03 -18.60
C GLY A 241 7.81 -1.59 -19.00
N MET A 242 7.32 -1.40 -20.23
CA MET A 242 6.88 -0.12 -20.74
C MET A 242 5.58 -0.27 -21.53
N GLU A 243 4.67 0.67 -21.35
CA GLU A 243 3.38 0.76 -22.04
C GLU A 243 3.23 2.19 -22.56
N ASP A 244 2.94 2.37 -23.85
CA ASP A 244 2.74 3.67 -24.50
C ASP A 244 3.84 4.73 -24.26
N GLY A 245 5.09 4.27 -24.04
CA GLY A 245 6.24 5.14 -23.80
C GLY A 245 6.49 5.48 -22.33
N GLU A 246 5.66 4.98 -21.43
CA GLU A 246 5.79 5.12 -19.97
C GLU A 246 6.24 3.80 -19.34
N PHE A 247 6.91 3.87 -18.19
CA PHE A 247 7.33 2.70 -17.43
C PHE A 247 6.20 2.12 -16.59
N THR A 248 6.13 0.79 -16.52
CA THR A 248 5.31 0.08 -15.53
C THR A 248 6.16 -0.27 -14.30
N VAL A 249 5.64 0.04 -13.12
CA VAL A 249 6.35 -0.07 -11.85
C VAL A 249 5.59 -0.98 -10.89
N ILE A 250 6.32 -1.72 -10.05
CA ILE A 250 5.78 -2.34 -8.83
C ILE A 250 6.51 -1.71 -7.64
N ASP A 251 5.78 -0.94 -6.84
CA ASP A 251 6.28 -0.31 -5.62
C ASP A 251 5.83 -1.14 -4.41
N PRO A 252 6.74 -1.78 -3.65
CA PRO A 252 6.38 -2.59 -2.50
C PRO A 252 5.77 -1.79 -1.35
N ASN A 253 5.77 -0.45 -1.41
CA ASN A 253 5.24 0.42 -0.37
C ASN A 253 3.96 1.18 -0.79
N SER A 254 3.51 1.05 -2.05
CA SER A 254 2.38 1.82 -2.59
C SER A 254 1.60 1.06 -3.66
N ILE A 255 0.33 0.77 -3.37
CA ILE A 255 -0.61 0.21 -4.34
C ILE A 255 -0.88 1.22 -5.45
N LYS A 256 -1.04 2.51 -5.09
CA LYS A 256 -1.26 3.60 -6.04
C LYS A 256 -0.15 3.70 -7.08
N HIS A 257 1.11 3.68 -6.65
CA HIS A 257 2.25 3.76 -7.57
C HIS A 257 2.33 2.54 -8.51
N THR A 258 1.93 1.37 -8.00
CA THR A 258 1.89 0.11 -8.76
C THR A 258 0.77 0.07 -9.80
N ASN A 259 -0.31 0.83 -9.60
CA ASN A 259 -1.49 0.84 -10.47
C ASN A 259 -1.49 1.97 -11.51
N GLN A 260 -0.36 2.66 -11.68
CA GLN A 260 -0.18 3.69 -12.70
C GLN A 260 1.11 3.46 -13.49
N THR A 261 1.17 4.07 -14.66
CA THR A 261 2.39 4.19 -15.47
C THR A 261 3.14 5.47 -15.11
N TRP A 262 4.43 5.51 -15.45
CA TRP A 262 5.33 6.59 -15.09
C TRP A 262 6.07 7.14 -16.30
N ASP A 263 5.96 8.45 -16.50
CA ASP A 263 6.78 9.18 -17.46
C ASP A 263 8.27 8.91 -17.24
N ALA A 264 9.00 8.72 -18.35
CA ALA A 264 10.40 8.32 -18.32
C ALA A 264 11.29 9.36 -17.64
N ASP A 265 11.11 10.65 -17.95
CA ASP A 265 11.94 11.71 -17.39
C ASP A 265 11.68 11.86 -15.88
N THR A 266 10.41 11.81 -15.50
CA THR A 266 9.96 11.84 -14.10
C THR A 266 10.60 10.71 -13.31
N LEU A 267 10.52 9.47 -13.80
CA LEU A 267 11.05 8.31 -13.11
C LEU A 267 12.59 8.32 -13.05
N LEU A 268 13.26 8.57 -14.18
CA LEU A 268 14.73 8.54 -14.28
C LEU A 268 15.39 9.63 -13.43
N SER A 269 14.78 10.81 -13.32
CA SER A 269 15.32 11.92 -12.51
C SER A 269 15.42 11.58 -11.01
N GLN A 270 14.71 10.55 -10.57
CA GLN A 270 14.63 10.10 -9.19
C GLN A 270 15.38 8.78 -8.96
N MET A 271 16.08 8.24 -9.96
CA MET A 271 16.82 6.99 -9.83
C MET A 271 18.29 7.24 -9.47
N GLN A 272 18.76 6.59 -8.41
CA GLN A 272 20.16 6.56 -8.04
C GLN A 272 20.92 5.45 -8.77
N ALA A 273 20.28 4.30 -8.94
CA ALA A 273 20.94 3.07 -9.36
C ALA A 273 19.92 2.03 -9.84
N VAL A 274 20.32 1.21 -10.81
CA VAL A 274 19.50 0.10 -11.34
C VAL A 274 20.31 -1.19 -11.39
N TRP A 275 19.65 -2.30 -11.06
CA TRP A 275 20.12 -3.68 -11.22
C TRP A 275 19.14 -4.41 -12.12
N SER A 276 19.66 -5.20 -13.06
CA SER A 276 18.87 -6.00 -13.99
C SER A 276 19.02 -7.48 -13.67
N TYR A 277 17.91 -8.21 -13.66
CA TYR A 277 17.87 -9.63 -13.30
C TYR A 277 17.29 -10.49 -14.40
N SER A 278 17.86 -11.68 -14.58
CA SER A 278 17.38 -12.71 -15.50
C SER A 278 17.82 -14.10 -15.05
N VAL A 279 17.31 -15.13 -15.72
CA VAL A 279 17.79 -16.52 -15.63
C VAL A 279 18.68 -16.89 -16.81
#